data_AF-A0A5P1FD15-F1
#
_entry.id   AF-A0A5P1FD15-F1
#
_cell.length_a   1.000
_cell.length_b   1.000
_cell.length_c   1.000
_cell.angle_alpha   90.00
_cell.angle_beta   90.00
_cell.angle_gamma   90.00
#
_symmetry.space_group_name_H-M   'P 1'
#
loop_
_entity.id
_entity.type
_entity.pdbx_description
1 polymer ?
#
loop_
_entity_poly.entity_id
_entity_poly.type
_entity_poly.pdbx_seq_one_letter_code
_entity_poly.pdbx_strand_id
1 'polypeptide(L)'
;MEKIYSNFAKRVPHLSKFNSNFNLSTHRNLSSTTNIVDYNGDLSTRFTFLLESCHGPLDLNRGQQIHAQIIANGLNNNSILGARVVGMYVNCESISRAKDVFFRIEKRSSFAWNRMIKGFTIMGLFDFALLFYFKMWVCGVSPDQYTYTDVIKCCRGLNAVNLGRLIHDTIRLMGLEQDLFVGSSLIKMYAASDCIDVARDVFDQMPERDCVLWNVMIDGYKRIGDRGNAIGVFNSMRMSGMRPSSESFMLVVSIAASEALLNYGTQIHGLVIKCGVGLNASVANTLLALYAKCRCSSDVNKLFRLMPQNDLVAWNGMISGCVQNGLKEEAIDLFYRMQSSGVKPDSITLTSFLPSFSDTACLKQGEEIHAYILRNGITIDAFLKSALIDIYLKGKNVHMAQKVFESSRTVDVVIFSAMISGYVLNGLNHDALQMFRQLVDTKLKPNSVALANVLPHS
;
A
#
# COMPACT_ATOMS: atom_id res chain seq x y z
N MET A 1 -29.52 1.31 15.07
CA MET A 1 -28.19 1.82 15.48
C MET A 1 -27.77 1.40 16.88
N GLU A 2 -28.58 1.58 17.93
CA GLU A 2 -28.20 1.19 19.32
C GLU A 2 -27.81 -0.29 19.48
N LYS A 3 -28.55 -1.23 18.88
CA LYS A 3 -28.18 -2.66 18.88
C LYS A 3 -26.83 -2.92 18.20
N ILE A 4 -26.54 -2.19 17.12
CA ILE A 4 -25.28 -2.29 16.36
C ILE A 4 -24.13 -1.72 17.18
N TYR A 5 -24.33 -0.56 17.80
CA TYR A 5 -23.39 0.04 18.75
C TYR A 5 -23.06 -0.92 19.90
N SER A 6 -24.07 -1.49 20.55
CA SER A 6 -23.89 -2.38 21.70
C SER A 6 -23.14 -3.67 21.30
N ASN A 7 -23.43 -4.22 20.13
CA ASN A 7 -22.73 -5.40 19.60
C ASN A 7 -21.28 -5.08 19.19
N PHE A 8 -21.05 -3.94 18.55
CA PHE A 8 -19.71 -3.50 18.14
C PHE A 8 -18.84 -3.18 19.36
N ALA A 9 -19.39 -2.45 20.35
CA ALA A 9 -18.69 -2.09 21.58
C ALA A 9 -18.23 -3.31 22.40
N LYS A 10 -18.95 -4.43 22.34
CA LYS A 10 -18.54 -5.68 23.01
C LYS A 10 -17.32 -6.35 22.35
N ARG A 11 -17.02 -6.04 21.08
CA ARG A 11 -15.96 -6.68 20.30
C ARG A 11 -14.62 -5.95 20.34
N VAL A 12 -14.60 -4.68 20.77
CA VAL A 12 -13.36 -3.88 20.82
C VAL A 12 -12.59 -4.21 22.11
N PRO A 13 -11.37 -4.77 22.02
CA PRO A 13 -10.52 -5.00 23.20
C PRO A 13 -10.17 -3.68 23.88
N HIS A 14 -10.09 -3.66 25.22
CA HIS A 14 -9.84 -2.46 26.04
C HIS A 14 -10.95 -1.42 26.13
N LEU A 15 -12.13 -1.69 25.55
CA LEU A 15 -13.28 -0.81 25.70
C LEU A 15 -13.71 -0.67 27.17
N SER A 16 -13.41 -1.65 28.05
CA SER A 16 -13.60 -1.56 29.52
C SER A 16 -12.69 -0.52 30.20
N LYS A 17 -11.42 -0.36 29.78
CA LYS A 17 -10.54 0.73 30.23
C LYS A 17 -10.99 2.09 29.69
N PHE A 18 -11.65 2.10 28.54
CA PHE A 18 -12.21 3.31 27.93
C PHE A 18 -13.60 3.68 28.49
N ASN A 19 -14.40 2.69 28.91
CA ASN A 19 -15.78 2.81 29.38
C ASN A 19 -15.91 3.34 30.81
N SER A 20 -14.90 3.16 31.67
CA SER A 20 -14.92 3.77 33.02
C SER A 20 -15.11 5.30 32.98
N ASN A 21 -14.81 5.92 31.83
CA ASN A 21 -14.95 7.35 31.57
C ASN A 21 -16.16 7.73 30.67
N PHE A 22 -17.07 6.80 30.34
CA PHE A 22 -18.16 7.03 29.37
C PHE A 22 -19.57 6.98 29.96
N ASN A 23 -19.74 6.64 31.24
CA ASN A 23 -20.99 6.84 31.96
C ASN A 23 -21.12 8.31 32.36
N LEU A 24 -21.95 9.06 31.65
CA LEU A 24 -22.55 10.28 32.19
C LEU A 24 -24.04 10.26 31.91
N SER A 25 -24.75 9.96 32.99
CA SER A 25 -26.14 10.26 33.26
C SER A 25 -26.54 11.65 32.78
N THR A 26 -27.70 11.70 32.12
CA THR A 26 -28.73 12.76 32.12
C THR A 26 -28.29 14.16 32.55
N HIS A 27 -28.46 15.10 31.61
CA HIS A 27 -28.88 16.48 31.79
C HIS A 27 -28.66 17.12 33.18
N ARG A 28 -27.75 18.09 33.24
CA ARG A 28 -27.89 19.20 34.19
C ARG A 28 -28.05 20.49 33.40
N ASN A 29 -29.28 21.02 33.44
CA ASN A 29 -29.58 22.39 33.12
C ASN A 29 -28.78 23.30 34.08
N LEU A 30 -27.99 24.21 33.54
CA LEU A 30 -27.55 25.41 34.24
C LEU A 30 -27.94 26.60 33.38
N SER A 31 -29.08 27.20 33.75
CA SER A 31 -29.51 28.50 33.31
C SER A 31 -28.68 29.59 34.00
N SER A 32 -28.01 30.45 33.22
CA SER A 32 -28.01 31.90 33.46
C SER A 32 -27.27 32.66 32.35
N THR A 33 -28.02 33.56 31.74
CA THR A 33 -27.71 34.69 30.86
C THR A 33 -26.47 35.53 31.22
N THR A 34 -25.80 36.09 30.20
CA THR A 34 -25.67 37.56 30.01
C THR A 34 -25.20 37.93 28.59
N ASN A 35 -25.82 38.98 28.05
CA ASN A 35 -25.54 39.60 26.76
C ASN A 35 -24.15 40.29 26.75
N ILE A 36 -23.23 39.82 25.92
CA ILE A 36 -22.03 40.57 25.47
C ILE A 36 -21.77 40.17 24.01
N VAL A 37 -22.42 40.85 23.06
CA VAL A 37 -22.51 40.34 21.66
C VAL A 37 -21.50 40.94 20.68
N ASP A 38 -20.87 42.10 20.91
CA ASP A 38 -20.03 42.69 19.85
C ASP A 38 -18.49 42.54 20.00
N TYR A 39 -17.94 42.37 21.21
CA TYR A 39 -16.47 42.25 21.40
C TYR A 39 -15.94 40.81 21.26
N ASN A 40 -16.79 39.82 21.51
CA ASN A 40 -16.41 38.40 21.53
C ASN A 40 -16.24 37.79 20.12
N GLY A 41 -16.83 38.40 19.09
CA GLY A 41 -16.75 37.92 17.71
C GLY A 41 -15.34 38.03 17.11
N ASP A 42 -14.68 39.18 17.27
CA ASP A 42 -13.32 39.42 16.78
C ASP A 42 -12.31 38.51 17.52
N LEU A 43 -12.41 38.45 18.85
CA LEU A 43 -11.51 37.64 19.67
C LEU A 43 -11.64 36.13 19.37
N SER A 44 -12.87 35.61 19.19
CA SER A 44 -13.11 34.22 18.79
C SER A 44 -12.53 33.90 17.41
N THR A 45 -12.52 34.87 16.50
CA THR A 45 -11.97 34.72 15.15
C THR A 45 -10.44 34.69 15.18
N ARG A 46 -9.81 35.55 15.99
CA ARG A 46 -8.34 35.52 16.21
C ARG A 46 -7.89 34.20 16.82
N PHE A 47 -8.59 33.69 17.83
CA PHE A 47 -8.28 32.37 18.42
C PHE A 47 -8.45 31.23 17.42
N THR A 48 -9.38 31.34 16.48
CA THR A 48 -9.55 30.36 15.41
C THR A 48 -8.29 30.23 14.56
N PHE A 49 -7.75 31.34 14.07
CA PHE A 49 -6.52 31.33 13.29
C PHE A 49 -5.32 30.82 14.08
N LEU A 50 -5.24 31.17 15.37
CA LEU A 50 -4.16 30.68 16.24
C LEU A 50 -4.25 29.16 16.45
N LEU A 51 -5.44 28.61 16.67
CA LEU A 51 -5.64 27.16 16.79
C LEU A 51 -5.35 26.44 15.47
N GLU A 52 -5.70 27.05 14.34
CA GLU A 52 -5.37 26.53 13.00
C GLU A 52 -3.88 26.62 12.70
N SER A 53 -3.09 27.42 13.40
CA SER A 53 -1.63 27.44 13.20
C SER A 53 -0.88 26.30 13.89
N CYS A 54 -1.51 25.61 14.86
CA CYS A 54 -0.90 24.53 15.62
C CYS A 54 -1.03 23.19 14.87
N HIS A 55 0.08 22.71 14.31
CA HIS A 55 0.12 21.47 13.53
C HIS A 55 1.29 20.58 13.98
N GLY A 56 0.94 19.50 14.69
CA GLY A 56 1.89 18.47 15.10
C GLY A 56 2.31 18.54 16.57
N PRO A 57 3.10 17.56 17.05
CA PRO A 57 3.40 17.38 18.47
C PRO A 57 4.16 18.54 19.11
N LEU A 58 5.01 19.24 18.33
CA LEU A 58 5.85 20.34 18.82
C LEU A 58 5.04 21.58 19.22
N ASP A 59 3.88 21.80 18.60
CA ASP A 59 3.00 22.93 18.88
C ASP A 59 2.09 22.72 20.10
N LEU A 60 2.14 21.53 20.72
CA LEU A 60 1.22 21.16 21.80
C LEU A 60 1.24 22.16 22.96
N ASN A 61 2.42 22.65 23.35
CA ASN A 61 2.55 23.64 24.44
C ASN A 61 1.89 24.97 24.08
N ARG A 62 2.09 25.44 22.85
CA ARG A 62 1.44 26.67 22.33
C ARG A 62 -0.08 26.49 22.26
N GLY A 63 -0.54 25.35 21.78
CA GLY A 63 -1.96 24.99 21.74
C GLY A 63 -2.60 24.97 23.13
N GLN A 64 -1.90 24.49 24.15
CA GLN A 64 -2.37 24.53 25.54
C GLN A 64 -2.48 25.95 26.09
N GLN A 65 -1.51 26.83 25.78
CA GLN A 65 -1.57 28.23 26.16
C GLN A 65 -2.77 28.92 25.52
N ILE A 66 -3.01 28.68 24.22
CA ILE A 66 -4.17 29.22 23.50
C ILE A 66 -5.47 28.72 24.13
N HIS A 67 -5.57 27.42 24.43
CA HIS A 67 -6.75 26.87 25.09
C HIS A 67 -6.97 27.45 26.50
N ALA A 68 -5.91 27.65 27.29
CA ALA A 68 -6.01 28.30 28.59
C ALA A 68 -6.51 29.75 28.48
N GLN A 69 -6.05 30.49 27.47
CA GLN A 69 -6.54 31.85 27.18
C GLN A 69 -8.02 31.85 26.77
N ILE A 70 -8.47 30.88 25.97
CA ILE A 70 -9.89 30.73 25.62
C ILE A 70 -10.75 30.54 26.87
N ILE A 71 -10.28 29.74 27.84
CA ILE A 71 -10.97 29.53 29.12
C ILE A 71 -10.95 30.81 29.97
N ALA A 72 -9.80 31.46 30.09
CA ALA A 72 -9.64 32.68 30.89
C ALA A 72 -10.50 33.85 30.39
N ASN A 73 -10.76 33.91 29.08
CA ASN A 73 -11.63 34.92 28.46
C ASN A 73 -13.12 34.51 28.46
N GLY A 74 -13.51 33.41 29.12
CA GLY A 74 -14.91 32.97 29.21
C GLY A 74 -15.51 32.45 27.90
N LEU A 75 -14.68 32.14 26.90
CA LEU A 75 -15.12 31.68 25.57
C LEU A 75 -15.29 30.16 25.49
N ASN A 76 -15.16 29.44 26.60
CA ASN A 76 -15.24 27.98 26.68
C ASN A 76 -16.64 27.40 26.40
N ASN A 77 -17.70 28.20 26.52
CA ASN A 77 -19.07 27.77 26.20
C ASN A 77 -19.38 27.83 24.69
N ASN A 78 -18.49 28.42 23.87
CA ASN A 78 -18.67 28.46 22.43
C ASN A 78 -18.40 27.08 21.81
N SER A 79 -19.46 26.38 21.40
CA SER A 79 -19.38 25.02 20.83
C SER A 79 -18.47 24.92 19.59
N ILE A 80 -18.42 25.93 18.74
CA ILE A 80 -17.58 25.97 17.53
C ILE A 80 -16.11 26.12 17.92
N LEU A 81 -15.82 27.04 18.84
CA LEU A 81 -14.47 27.25 19.33
C LEU A 81 -13.96 26.02 20.10
N GLY A 82 -14.82 25.40 20.92
CA GLY A 82 -14.53 24.13 21.59
C GLY A 82 -14.19 23.01 20.59
N ALA A 83 -14.95 22.88 19.51
CA ALA A 83 -14.65 21.90 18.45
C ALA A 83 -13.31 22.18 17.73
N ARG A 84 -12.93 23.46 17.56
CA ARG A 84 -11.61 23.84 17.04
C ARG A 84 -10.47 23.49 18.00
N VAL A 85 -10.68 23.68 19.30
CA VAL A 85 -9.71 23.24 20.34
C VAL A 85 -9.53 21.73 20.33
N VAL A 86 -10.63 20.96 20.20
CA VAL A 86 -10.56 19.49 20.00
C VAL A 86 -9.69 19.16 18.79
N GLY A 87 -9.93 19.85 17.67
CA GLY A 87 -9.15 19.70 16.45
C GLY A 87 -7.67 20.02 16.60
N MET A 88 -7.33 21.08 17.32
CA MET A 88 -5.94 21.43 17.63
C MET A 88 -5.26 20.30 18.44
N TYR A 89 -5.90 19.79 19.49
CA TYR A 89 -5.33 18.69 20.26
C TYR A 89 -5.19 17.40 19.45
N VAL A 90 -6.13 17.12 18.54
CA VAL A 90 -6.04 16.01 17.59
C VAL A 90 -4.82 16.18 16.66
N ASN A 91 -4.62 17.37 16.10
CA ASN A 91 -3.47 17.68 15.24
C ASN A 91 -2.13 17.60 15.99
N CYS A 92 -2.13 17.89 17.30
CA CYS A 92 -0.98 17.74 18.18
C CYS A 92 -0.85 16.34 18.79
N GLU A 93 -1.56 15.35 18.26
CA GLU A 93 -1.55 13.94 18.68
C GLU A 93 -1.94 13.70 20.15
N SER A 94 -2.59 14.66 20.80
CA SER A 94 -3.01 14.60 22.21
C SER A 94 -4.49 14.19 22.34
N ILE A 95 -4.81 12.93 21.99
CA ILE A 95 -6.20 12.44 21.97
C ILE A 95 -6.88 12.49 23.35
N SER A 96 -6.13 12.31 24.44
CA SER A 96 -6.68 12.39 25.80
C SER A 96 -7.22 13.79 26.10
N ARG A 97 -6.46 14.84 25.75
CA ARG A 97 -6.90 16.22 25.98
C ARG A 97 -8.02 16.62 25.03
N ALA A 98 -7.96 16.16 23.77
CA ALA A 98 -9.05 16.32 22.82
C ALA A 98 -10.37 15.74 23.37
N LYS A 99 -10.30 14.53 23.96
CA LYS A 99 -11.43 13.86 24.61
C LYS A 99 -11.98 14.68 25.78
N ASP A 100 -11.12 15.18 26.66
CA ASP A 100 -11.54 15.97 27.83
C ASP A 100 -12.29 17.24 27.40
N VAL A 101 -11.79 17.94 26.38
CA VAL A 101 -12.46 19.12 25.82
C VAL A 101 -13.77 18.74 25.16
N PHE A 102 -13.78 17.67 24.35
CA PHE A 102 -14.98 17.19 23.65
C PHE A 102 -16.14 16.92 24.61
N PHE A 103 -15.86 16.31 25.77
CA PHE A 103 -16.91 16.04 26.77
C PHE A 103 -17.39 17.28 27.52
N ARG A 104 -16.61 18.37 27.56
CA ARG A 104 -17.02 19.64 28.15
C ARG A 104 -17.90 20.50 27.24
N ILE A 105 -17.95 20.21 25.94
CA ILE A 105 -18.83 20.93 24.99
C ILE A 105 -20.29 20.57 25.29
N GLU A 106 -21.10 21.58 25.61
CA GLU A 106 -22.51 21.44 26.00
C GLU A 106 -23.39 20.93 24.84
N LYS A 107 -23.31 21.59 23.67
CA LYS A 107 -23.97 21.16 22.42
C LYS A 107 -22.93 20.72 21.39
N ARG A 108 -22.74 19.41 21.26
CA ARG A 108 -21.78 18.82 20.32
C ARG A 108 -22.36 18.79 18.91
N SER A 109 -21.87 19.68 18.04
CA SER A 109 -22.19 19.70 16.61
C SER A 109 -21.53 18.53 15.86
N SER A 110 -21.98 18.22 14.64
CA SER A 110 -21.33 17.22 13.77
C SER A 110 -19.84 17.51 13.61
N PHE A 111 -19.48 18.78 13.49
CA PHE A 111 -18.09 19.23 13.42
C PHE A 111 -17.21 18.75 14.59
N ALA A 112 -17.69 18.78 15.84
CA ALA A 112 -16.93 18.29 16.98
C ALA A 112 -16.73 16.76 16.94
N TRP A 113 -17.77 16.02 16.53
CA TRP A 113 -17.69 14.57 16.35
C TRP A 113 -16.73 14.20 15.22
N ASN A 114 -16.80 14.90 14.09
CA ASN A 114 -15.92 14.70 12.94
C ASN A 114 -14.45 14.90 13.31
N ARG A 115 -14.12 15.90 14.14
CA ARG A 115 -12.74 16.11 14.63
C ARG A 115 -12.24 14.91 15.45
N MET A 116 -13.07 14.35 16.33
CA MET A 116 -12.70 13.16 17.10
C MET A 116 -12.54 11.93 16.22
N ILE A 117 -13.50 11.66 15.32
CA ILE A 117 -13.48 10.53 14.38
C ILE A 117 -12.23 10.61 13.49
N LYS A 118 -11.95 11.79 12.92
CA LYS A 118 -10.74 12.05 12.14
C LYS A 118 -9.47 11.80 12.95
N GLY A 119 -9.43 12.24 14.20
CA GLY A 119 -8.28 12.03 15.08
C GLY A 119 -7.96 10.55 15.31
N PHE A 120 -8.96 9.75 15.65
CA PHE A 120 -8.79 8.30 15.75
C PHE A 120 -8.37 7.67 14.42
N THR A 121 -8.90 8.16 13.30
CA THR A 121 -8.57 7.66 11.96
C THR A 121 -7.11 7.94 11.58
N ILE A 122 -6.59 9.14 11.87
CA ILE A 122 -5.18 9.50 11.61
C ILE A 122 -4.23 8.64 12.45
N MET A 123 -4.61 8.34 13.69
CA MET A 123 -3.82 7.51 14.62
C MET A 123 -3.92 6.00 14.34
N GLY A 124 -4.67 5.57 13.31
CA GLY A 124 -4.90 4.16 13.01
C GLY A 124 -5.81 3.44 14.01
N LEU A 125 -6.45 4.16 14.93
CA LEU A 125 -7.36 3.65 15.96
C LEU A 125 -8.78 3.46 15.40
N PHE A 126 -8.90 2.69 14.32
CA PHE A 126 -10.12 2.58 13.51
C PHE A 126 -11.36 2.10 14.29
N ASP A 127 -11.20 1.17 15.24
CA ASP A 127 -12.30 0.70 16.09
C ASP A 127 -12.91 1.83 16.93
N PHE A 128 -12.07 2.72 17.47
CA PHE A 128 -12.54 3.87 18.26
C PHE A 128 -13.24 4.92 17.38
N ALA A 129 -12.75 5.14 16.16
CA ALA A 129 -13.41 6.01 15.20
C ALA A 129 -14.83 5.52 14.87
N LEU A 130 -14.97 4.22 14.57
CA LEU A 130 -16.28 3.59 14.30
C LEU A 130 -17.20 3.61 15.53
N LEU A 131 -16.65 3.40 16.73
CA LEU A 131 -17.39 3.52 17.97
C LEU A 131 -17.96 4.94 18.16
N PHE A 132 -17.15 5.97 17.88
CA PHE A 132 -17.60 7.36 17.93
C PHE A 132 -18.66 7.68 16.88
N TYR A 133 -18.55 7.13 15.66
CA TYR A 133 -19.59 7.24 14.64
C TYR A 133 -20.93 6.65 15.11
N PHE A 134 -20.93 5.45 15.67
CA PHE A 134 -22.17 4.87 16.19
C PHE A 134 -22.71 5.66 17.39
N LYS A 135 -21.83 6.17 18.26
CA LYS A 135 -22.25 7.00 19.40
C LYS A 135 -22.85 8.33 18.95
N MET A 136 -22.35 8.93 17.88
CA MET A 136 -22.89 10.15 17.27
C MET A 136 -24.38 9.99 16.94
N TRP A 137 -24.76 8.86 16.33
CA TRP A 137 -26.16 8.49 16.09
C TRP A 137 -26.97 8.30 17.36
N VAL A 138 -26.44 7.60 18.36
CA VAL A 138 -27.13 7.38 19.65
C VAL A 138 -27.40 8.71 20.37
N CYS A 139 -26.51 9.70 20.21
CA CYS A 139 -26.69 11.04 20.72
C CYS A 139 -27.62 11.92 19.85
N GLY A 140 -28.26 11.37 18.82
CA GLY A 140 -29.19 12.08 17.94
C GLY A 140 -28.52 13.09 16.99
N VAL A 141 -27.21 12.98 16.78
CA VAL A 141 -26.47 13.84 15.85
C VAL A 141 -26.33 13.12 14.52
N SER A 142 -26.82 13.72 13.43
CA SER A 142 -26.71 13.14 12.09
C SER A 142 -25.29 13.27 11.55
N PRO A 143 -24.67 12.19 11.03
CA PRO A 143 -23.44 12.27 10.23
C PRO A 143 -23.58 13.18 9.02
N ASP A 144 -22.46 13.67 8.52
CA ASP A 144 -22.35 14.40 7.27
C ASP A 144 -21.28 13.78 6.35
N GLN A 145 -21.03 14.40 5.19
CA GLN A 145 -20.06 13.93 4.20
C GLN A 145 -18.66 13.71 4.78
N TYR A 146 -18.23 14.56 5.73
CA TYR A 146 -16.91 14.46 6.35
C TYR A 146 -16.85 13.29 7.36
N THR A 147 -17.96 13.01 8.04
CA THR A 147 -18.05 11.81 8.88
C THR A 147 -17.83 10.55 8.05
N TYR A 148 -18.53 10.43 6.92
CA TYR A 148 -18.50 9.23 6.09
C TYR A 148 -17.15 8.98 5.45
N THR A 149 -16.42 10.03 5.03
CA THR A 149 -15.07 9.86 4.48
C THR A 149 -14.11 9.15 5.45
N ASP A 150 -14.12 9.54 6.73
CA ASP A 150 -13.25 8.93 7.74
C ASP A 150 -13.75 7.54 8.16
N VAL A 151 -15.07 7.36 8.29
CA VAL A 151 -15.70 6.10 8.66
C VAL A 151 -15.48 5.01 7.60
N ILE A 152 -15.60 5.35 6.32
CA ILE A 152 -15.29 4.44 5.21
C ILE A 152 -13.81 4.07 5.21
N LYS A 153 -12.92 5.05 5.45
CA LYS A 153 -11.48 4.80 5.58
C LYS A 153 -11.18 3.83 6.74
N CYS A 154 -11.89 3.93 7.86
CA CYS A 154 -11.79 2.98 8.97
C CYS A 154 -12.26 1.57 8.57
N CYS A 155 -13.38 1.46 7.86
CA CYS A 155 -13.87 0.17 7.36
C CYS A 155 -12.85 -0.50 6.43
N ARG A 156 -12.23 0.27 5.53
CA ARG A 156 -11.12 -0.19 4.68
C ARG A 156 -9.92 -0.65 5.53
N GLY A 157 -9.50 0.16 6.51
CA GLY A 157 -8.35 -0.13 7.38
C GLY A 157 -8.51 -1.41 8.21
N LEU A 158 -9.74 -1.73 8.62
CA LEU A 158 -10.07 -2.97 9.34
C LEU A 158 -10.44 -4.14 8.44
N ASN A 159 -10.44 -3.94 7.11
CA ASN A 159 -10.99 -4.87 6.13
C ASN A 159 -12.44 -5.33 6.47
N ALA A 160 -13.24 -4.43 7.04
CA ALA A 160 -14.59 -4.70 7.54
C ALA A 160 -15.66 -4.43 6.45
N VAL A 161 -15.57 -5.15 5.32
CA VAL A 161 -16.40 -4.93 4.12
C VAL A 161 -17.90 -4.97 4.41
N ASN A 162 -18.35 -5.91 5.23
CA ASN A 162 -19.77 -6.04 5.59
C ASN A 162 -20.28 -4.81 6.36
N LEU A 163 -19.44 -4.23 7.21
CA LEU A 163 -19.78 -2.98 7.89
C LEU A 163 -19.77 -1.81 6.91
N GLY A 164 -18.80 -1.77 6.00
CA GLY A 164 -18.76 -0.82 4.90
C GLY A 164 -20.03 -0.83 4.04
N ARG A 165 -20.58 -2.02 3.74
CA ARG A 165 -21.86 -2.18 3.01
C ARG A 165 -23.04 -1.60 3.78
N LEU A 166 -23.16 -1.90 5.08
CA LEU A 166 -24.20 -1.31 5.92
C LEU A 166 -24.12 0.22 5.93
N ILE A 167 -22.90 0.77 6.04
CA ILE A 167 -22.68 2.21 6.05
C ILE A 167 -22.96 2.81 4.66
N HIS A 168 -22.64 2.09 3.59
CA HIS A 168 -23.01 2.48 2.23
C HIS A 168 -24.53 2.58 2.05
N ASP A 169 -25.30 1.63 2.58
CA ASP A 169 -26.77 1.72 2.56
C ASP A 169 -27.27 2.98 3.29
N THR A 170 -26.65 3.34 4.43
CA THR A 170 -26.99 4.59 5.14
C THR A 170 -26.63 5.83 4.33
N ILE A 171 -25.49 5.84 3.64
CA ILE A 171 -25.05 6.94 2.76
C ILE A 171 -26.05 7.14 1.62
N ARG A 172 -26.51 6.04 1.01
CA ARG A 172 -27.51 6.05 -0.05
C ARG A 172 -28.84 6.63 0.43
N LEU A 173 -29.32 6.20 1.60
CA LEU A 173 -30.54 6.73 2.21
C LEU A 173 -30.45 8.23 2.52
N MET A 174 -29.24 8.74 2.79
CA MET A 174 -28.99 10.16 3.03
C MET A 174 -28.74 10.97 1.75
N GLY A 175 -28.74 10.32 0.56
CA GLY A 175 -28.48 10.98 -0.72
C GLY A 175 -27.03 11.46 -0.91
N LEU A 176 -26.08 10.89 -0.16
CA LEU A 176 -24.67 11.31 -0.16
C LEU A 176 -23.78 10.43 -1.07
N GLU A 177 -24.34 9.48 -1.82
CA GLU A 177 -23.58 8.54 -2.67
C GLU A 177 -22.88 9.25 -3.85
N GLN A 178 -23.47 10.34 -4.36
CA GLN A 178 -22.91 11.15 -5.46
C GLN A 178 -21.97 12.28 -4.98
N ASP A 179 -21.82 12.49 -3.66
CA ASP A 179 -20.85 13.45 -3.14
C ASP A 179 -19.44 13.01 -3.54
N LEU A 180 -18.64 13.95 -4.05
CA LEU A 180 -17.31 13.65 -4.60
C LEU A 180 -16.41 12.96 -3.58
N PHE A 181 -16.43 13.39 -2.32
CA PHE A 181 -15.54 12.85 -1.29
C PHE A 181 -16.04 11.50 -0.75
N VAL A 182 -17.35 11.36 -0.55
CA VAL A 182 -17.97 10.12 -0.08
C VAL A 182 -17.89 9.03 -1.15
N GLY A 183 -18.33 9.33 -2.38
CA GLY A 183 -18.25 8.41 -3.52
C GLY A 183 -16.81 7.96 -3.80
N SER A 184 -15.85 8.89 -3.76
CA SER A 184 -14.42 8.56 -3.87
C SER A 184 -13.94 7.59 -2.79
N SER A 185 -14.38 7.79 -1.55
CA SER A 185 -14.04 6.95 -0.41
C SER A 185 -14.63 5.54 -0.57
N LEU A 186 -15.89 5.45 -1.02
CA LEU A 186 -16.59 4.18 -1.27
C LEU A 186 -15.90 3.36 -2.37
N ILE A 187 -15.59 3.98 -3.52
CA ILE A 187 -14.90 3.33 -4.65
C ILE A 187 -13.55 2.76 -4.17
N LYS A 188 -12.76 3.55 -3.43
CA LYS A 188 -11.47 3.13 -2.88
C LYS A 188 -11.60 1.99 -1.87
N MET A 189 -12.64 1.97 -1.04
CA MET A 189 -12.90 0.87 -0.11
C MET A 189 -13.26 -0.41 -0.86
N TYR A 190 -14.25 -0.36 -1.74
CA TYR A 190 -14.72 -1.55 -2.46
C TYR A 190 -13.65 -2.12 -3.39
N ALA A 191 -12.91 -1.27 -4.11
CA ALA A 191 -11.81 -1.71 -4.95
C ALA A 191 -10.70 -2.39 -4.12
N ALA A 192 -10.37 -1.87 -2.93
CA ALA A 192 -9.36 -2.47 -2.05
C ALA A 192 -9.81 -3.79 -1.40
N SER A 193 -11.12 -4.04 -1.33
CA SER A 193 -11.75 -5.21 -0.73
C SER A 193 -12.24 -6.24 -1.75
N ASP A 194 -11.66 -6.23 -2.96
CA ASP A 194 -11.96 -7.14 -4.07
C ASP A 194 -13.45 -7.19 -4.46
N CYS A 195 -14.21 -6.13 -4.16
CA CYS A 195 -15.61 -5.95 -4.53
C CYS A 195 -15.70 -4.96 -5.70
N ILE A 196 -14.97 -5.22 -6.79
CA ILE A 196 -14.82 -4.26 -7.89
C ILE A 196 -16.14 -3.93 -8.58
N ASP A 197 -17.10 -4.86 -8.62
CA ASP A 197 -18.41 -4.66 -9.25
C ASP A 197 -19.19 -3.55 -8.52
N VAL A 198 -19.20 -3.59 -7.17
CA VAL A 198 -19.84 -2.54 -6.36
C VAL A 198 -19.08 -1.22 -6.50
N ALA A 199 -17.75 -1.25 -6.58
CA ALA A 199 -16.97 -0.05 -6.85
C ALA A 199 -17.33 0.56 -8.21
N ARG A 200 -17.55 -0.29 -9.22
CA ARG A 200 -17.95 0.10 -10.58
C ARG A 200 -19.34 0.73 -10.60
N ASP A 201 -20.29 0.18 -9.86
CA ASP A 201 -21.65 0.74 -9.75
C ASP A 201 -21.63 2.17 -9.18
N VAL A 202 -20.86 2.41 -8.12
CA VAL A 202 -20.71 3.75 -7.51
C VAL A 202 -19.95 4.67 -8.47
N PHE A 203 -18.90 4.18 -9.11
CA PHE A 203 -18.12 4.92 -10.08
C PHE A 203 -18.97 5.40 -11.27
N ASP A 204 -19.86 4.56 -11.79
CA ASP A 204 -20.72 4.91 -12.93
C ASP A 204 -21.79 5.95 -12.58
N GLN A 205 -22.20 6.03 -11.32
CA GLN A 205 -23.16 7.02 -10.83
C GLN A 205 -22.52 8.38 -10.50
N MET A 206 -21.18 8.44 -10.40
CA MET A 206 -20.46 9.68 -10.07
C MET A 206 -20.48 10.70 -11.22
N PRO A 207 -20.94 11.95 -11.01
CA PRO A 207 -20.99 12.97 -12.05
C PRO A 207 -19.59 13.47 -12.43
N GLU A 208 -18.73 13.65 -11.43
CA GLU A 208 -17.35 14.06 -11.60
C GLU A 208 -16.42 12.96 -11.11
N ARG A 209 -15.37 12.68 -11.89
CA ARG A 209 -14.37 11.66 -11.60
C ARG A 209 -13.02 12.26 -11.88
N ASP A 210 -12.13 12.27 -10.90
CA ASP A 210 -10.76 12.72 -11.11
C ASP A 210 -9.88 11.57 -11.63
N CYS A 211 -8.66 11.90 -12.06
CA CYS A 211 -7.69 10.92 -12.56
C CYS A 211 -7.38 9.81 -11.53
N VAL A 212 -7.48 10.12 -10.24
CA VAL A 212 -7.21 9.16 -9.17
C VAL A 212 -8.28 8.07 -9.14
N LEU A 213 -9.57 8.42 -9.29
CA LEU A 213 -10.65 7.42 -9.33
C LEU A 213 -10.56 6.51 -10.55
N TRP A 214 -10.20 7.05 -11.72
CA TRP A 214 -9.93 6.21 -12.90
C TRP A 214 -8.81 5.22 -12.63
N ASN A 215 -7.70 5.66 -12.02
CA ASN A 215 -6.57 4.79 -11.67
C ASN A 215 -6.97 3.72 -10.64
N VAL A 216 -7.79 4.05 -9.65
CA VAL A 216 -8.32 3.08 -8.66
C VAL A 216 -9.11 1.97 -9.35
N MET A 217 -9.95 2.31 -10.35
CA MET A 217 -10.71 1.32 -11.10
C MET A 217 -9.82 0.45 -11.99
N ILE A 218 -8.85 1.04 -12.70
CA ILE A 218 -7.90 0.29 -13.53
C ILE A 218 -7.08 -0.67 -12.67
N ASP A 219 -6.56 -0.21 -11.52
CA ASP A 219 -5.81 -1.06 -10.58
C ASP A 219 -6.68 -2.18 -9.98
N GLY A 220 -7.92 -1.86 -9.62
CA GLY A 220 -8.87 -2.84 -9.11
C GLY A 220 -9.11 -4.00 -10.09
N TYR A 221 -9.39 -3.69 -11.36
CA TYR A 221 -9.55 -4.71 -12.40
C TYR A 221 -8.25 -5.47 -12.68
N LYS A 222 -7.10 -4.78 -12.67
CA LYS A 222 -5.78 -5.43 -12.79
C LYS A 222 -5.55 -6.47 -11.70
N ARG A 223 -5.87 -6.16 -10.43
CA ARG A 223 -5.62 -7.07 -9.29
C ARG A 223 -6.44 -8.35 -9.36
N ILE A 224 -7.66 -8.30 -9.89
CA ILE A 224 -8.50 -9.49 -10.10
C ILE A 224 -8.21 -10.22 -11.43
N GLY A 225 -7.29 -9.70 -12.25
CA GLY A 225 -6.93 -10.29 -13.55
C GLY A 225 -7.91 -10.01 -14.68
N ASP A 226 -8.83 -9.06 -14.52
CA ASP A 226 -9.78 -8.68 -15.57
C ASP A 226 -9.20 -7.58 -16.48
N ARG A 227 -8.35 -8.01 -17.42
CA ARG A 227 -7.73 -7.12 -18.41
C ARG A 227 -8.74 -6.35 -19.25
N GLY A 228 -9.89 -6.98 -19.57
CA GLY A 228 -10.84 -6.45 -20.54
C GLY A 228 -11.48 -5.19 -19.99
N ASN A 229 -11.97 -5.28 -18.76
CA ASN A 229 -12.53 -4.13 -18.06
C ASN A 229 -11.46 -3.10 -17.69
N ALA A 230 -10.24 -3.50 -17.32
CA ALA A 230 -9.16 -2.54 -17.05
C ALA A 230 -8.83 -1.67 -18.28
N ILE A 231 -8.70 -2.29 -19.46
CA ILE A 231 -8.48 -1.58 -20.73
C ILE A 231 -9.71 -0.74 -21.11
N GLY A 232 -10.91 -1.28 -20.89
CA GLY A 232 -12.17 -0.56 -21.09
C GLY A 232 -12.25 0.73 -20.29
N VAL A 233 -11.95 0.67 -18.99
CA VAL A 233 -11.92 1.84 -18.09
C VAL A 233 -10.90 2.88 -18.55
N PHE A 234 -9.68 2.46 -18.94
CA PHE A 234 -8.68 3.39 -19.47
C PHE A 234 -9.12 4.07 -20.77
N ASN A 235 -9.81 3.36 -21.65
CA ASN A 235 -10.38 3.94 -22.86
C ASN A 235 -11.51 4.92 -22.53
N SER A 236 -12.42 4.58 -21.61
CA SER A 236 -13.46 5.49 -21.13
C SER A 236 -12.88 6.76 -20.51
N MET A 237 -11.81 6.66 -19.72
CA MET A 237 -11.06 7.81 -19.18
C MET A 237 -10.65 8.75 -20.31
N ARG A 238 -10.03 8.22 -21.37
CA ARG A 238 -9.58 9.02 -22.52
C ARG A 238 -10.74 9.63 -23.31
N MET A 239 -11.82 8.87 -23.51
CA MET A 239 -13.01 9.35 -24.21
C MET A 239 -13.76 10.44 -23.44
N SER A 240 -13.64 10.48 -22.11
CA SER A 240 -14.16 11.56 -21.27
C SER A 240 -13.36 12.88 -21.37
N GLY A 241 -12.30 12.92 -22.19
CA GLY A 241 -11.41 14.08 -22.30
C GLY A 241 -10.38 14.19 -21.18
N MET A 242 -10.39 13.26 -20.22
CA MET A 242 -9.39 13.24 -19.16
C MET A 242 -8.02 12.83 -19.70
N ARG A 243 -7.00 13.63 -19.37
CA ARG A 243 -5.60 13.30 -19.69
C ARG A 243 -5.08 12.23 -18.74
N PRO A 244 -4.63 11.07 -19.23
CA PRO A 244 -3.98 10.06 -18.38
C PRO A 244 -2.73 10.59 -17.70
N SER A 245 -2.53 10.24 -16.43
CA SER A 245 -1.30 10.56 -15.69
C SER A 245 -0.23 9.49 -15.93
N SER A 246 1.00 9.75 -15.46
CA SER A 246 2.07 8.74 -15.46
C SER A 246 1.65 7.45 -14.77
N GLU A 247 0.89 7.55 -13.67
CA GLU A 247 0.35 6.39 -12.96
C GLU A 247 -0.67 5.62 -13.81
N SER A 248 -1.56 6.32 -14.53
CA SER A 248 -2.51 5.68 -15.45
C SER A 248 -1.77 4.84 -16.50
N PHE A 249 -0.71 5.38 -17.08
CA PHE A 249 0.11 4.67 -18.06
C PHE A 249 0.85 3.48 -17.46
N MET A 250 1.46 3.63 -16.27
CA MET A 250 2.10 2.50 -15.60
C MET A 250 1.12 1.34 -15.37
N LEU A 251 -0.13 1.62 -14.97
CA LEU A 251 -1.15 0.60 -14.79
C LEU A 251 -1.43 -0.16 -16.10
N VAL A 252 -1.76 0.54 -17.19
CA VAL A 252 -2.08 -0.14 -18.46
C VAL A 252 -0.88 -0.80 -19.15
N VAL A 253 0.32 -0.23 -19.05
CA VAL A 253 1.54 -0.86 -19.56
C VAL A 253 1.85 -2.12 -18.75
N SER A 254 1.65 -2.10 -17.43
CA SER A 254 1.88 -3.29 -16.60
C SER A 254 0.90 -4.43 -16.91
N ILE A 255 -0.36 -4.12 -17.23
CA ILE A 255 -1.33 -5.11 -17.74
C ILE A 255 -0.81 -5.72 -19.05
N ALA A 256 -0.40 -4.87 -20.00
CA ALA A 256 0.17 -5.34 -21.27
C ALA A 256 1.43 -6.21 -21.07
N ALA A 257 2.29 -5.85 -20.12
CA ALA A 257 3.51 -6.59 -19.80
C ALA A 257 3.22 -7.95 -19.19
N SER A 258 2.24 -8.04 -18.27
CA SER A 258 1.89 -9.28 -17.57
C SER A 258 1.36 -10.37 -18.51
N GLU A 259 0.80 -9.97 -19.65
CA GLU A 259 0.21 -10.87 -20.64
C GLU A 259 0.92 -10.84 -22.00
N ALA A 260 2.09 -10.20 -22.07
CA ALA A 260 2.89 -10.03 -23.30
C ALA A 260 2.08 -9.49 -24.51
N LEU A 261 1.19 -8.52 -24.27
CA LEU A 261 0.34 -7.90 -25.30
C LEU A 261 1.10 -6.83 -26.09
N LEU A 262 2.01 -7.24 -26.97
CA LEU A 262 2.88 -6.32 -27.72
C LEU A 262 2.11 -5.26 -28.51
N ASN A 263 1.07 -5.65 -29.27
CA ASN A 263 0.30 -4.74 -30.11
C ASN A 263 -0.44 -3.66 -29.32
N TYR A 264 -0.92 -4.00 -28.12
CA TYR A 264 -1.55 -3.01 -27.23
C TYR A 264 -0.47 -2.14 -26.57
N GLY A 265 0.62 -2.77 -26.10
CA GLY A 265 1.75 -2.09 -25.50
C GLY A 265 2.38 -1.02 -26.39
N THR A 266 2.55 -1.28 -27.69
CA THR A 266 3.08 -0.28 -28.65
C THR A 266 2.13 0.89 -28.88
N GLN A 267 0.81 0.64 -28.91
CA GLN A 267 -0.19 1.71 -28.96
C GLN A 267 -0.12 2.60 -27.71
N ILE A 268 -0.02 1.98 -26.53
CA ILE A 268 0.12 2.72 -25.26
C ILE A 268 1.44 3.49 -25.21
N HIS A 269 2.56 2.92 -25.69
CA HIS A 269 3.83 3.64 -25.78
C HIS A 269 3.71 4.87 -26.69
N GLY A 270 3.03 4.77 -27.85
CA GLY A 270 2.74 5.94 -28.69
C GLY A 270 1.94 7.03 -27.95
N LEU A 271 0.98 6.63 -27.11
CA LEU A 271 0.23 7.57 -26.25
C LEU A 271 1.10 8.20 -25.16
N VAL A 272 2.00 7.44 -24.54
CA VAL A 272 2.97 7.95 -23.55
C VAL A 272 3.82 9.08 -24.13
N ILE A 273 4.33 8.90 -25.36
CA ILE A 273 5.09 9.93 -26.07
C ILE A 273 4.20 11.14 -26.39
N LYS A 274 3.00 10.91 -26.93
CA LYS A 274 2.04 11.98 -27.28
C LYS A 274 1.61 12.81 -26.06
N CYS A 275 1.51 12.20 -24.89
CA CYS A 275 1.16 12.87 -23.63
C CYS A 275 2.35 13.55 -22.94
N GLY A 276 3.57 13.43 -23.49
CA GLY A 276 4.76 14.08 -22.94
C GLY A 276 5.29 13.45 -21.64
N VAL A 277 4.87 12.21 -21.33
CA VAL A 277 5.29 11.50 -20.10
C VAL A 277 6.34 10.42 -20.36
N GLY A 278 6.88 10.35 -21.57
CA GLY A 278 7.90 9.36 -21.97
C GLY A 278 9.25 9.48 -21.25
N LEU A 279 9.60 10.67 -20.75
CA LEU A 279 10.84 10.88 -19.97
C LEU A 279 10.67 10.57 -18.47
N ASN A 280 9.46 10.22 -18.03
CA ASN A 280 9.24 9.80 -16.65
C ASN A 280 9.91 8.43 -16.42
N ALA A 281 10.88 8.38 -15.50
CA ALA A 281 11.67 7.17 -15.24
C ALA A 281 10.80 5.94 -14.90
N SER A 282 9.74 6.11 -14.11
CA SER A 282 8.85 5.01 -13.72
C SER A 282 8.04 4.48 -14.92
N VAL A 283 7.57 5.37 -15.80
CA VAL A 283 6.89 4.97 -17.05
C VAL A 283 7.86 4.25 -17.98
N ALA A 284 9.07 4.78 -18.16
CA ALA A 284 10.11 4.17 -18.98
C ALA A 284 10.51 2.77 -18.47
N ASN A 285 10.69 2.60 -17.15
CA ASN A 285 10.95 1.31 -16.52
C ASN A 285 9.80 0.31 -16.76
N THR A 286 8.55 0.76 -16.69
CA THR A 286 7.39 -0.10 -16.97
C THR A 286 7.34 -0.51 -18.45
N LEU A 287 7.69 0.39 -19.37
CA LEU A 287 7.82 0.10 -20.81
C LEU A 287 8.97 -0.86 -21.11
N LEU A 288 10.12 -0.74 -20.44
CA LEU A 288 11.21 -1.70 -20.53
C LEU A 288 10.74 -3.11 -20.15
N ALA A 289 10.03 -3.23 -19.02
CA ALA A 289 9.47 -4.50 -18.57
C ALA A 289 8.48 -5.10 -19.59
N LEU A 290 7.62 -4.27 -20.21
CA LEU A 290 6.73 -4.69 -21.30
C LEU A 290 7.52 -5.28 -22.46
N TYR A 291 8.47 -4.53 -23.03
CA TYR A 291 9.21 -5.01 -24.21
C TYR A 291 10.09 -6.21 -23.89
N ALA A 292 10.64 -6.30 -22.68
CA ALA A 292 11.39 -7.46 -22.23
C ALA A 292 10.51 -8.71 -22.15
N LYS A 293 9.29 -8.59 -21.58
CA LYS A 293 8.30 -9.68 -21.53
C LYS A 293 7.79 -10.10 -22.92
N CYS A 294 7.72 -9.16 -23.87
CA CYS A 294 7.38 -9.42 -25.26
C CYS A 294 8.57 -9.91 -26.11
N ARG A 295 9.76 -10.11 -25.52
CA ARG A 295 10.99 -10.55 -26.20
C ARG A 295 11.48 -9.60 -27.30
N CYS A 296 11.20 -8.30 -27.18
CA CYS A 296 11.59 -7.27 -28.13
C CYS A 296 12.93 -6.62 -27.75
N SER A 297 14.03 -7.38 -27.72
CA SER A 297 15.34 -6.92 -27.22
C SER A 297 15.87 -5.67 -27.94
N SER A 298 15.58 -5.48 -29.22
CA SER A 298 15.95 -4.27 -29.96
C SER A 298 15.30 -3.02 -29.37
N ASP A 299 14.01 -3.08 -29.04
CA ASP A 299 13.25 -1.94 -28.52
C ASP A 299 13.57 -1.67 -27.06
N VAL A 300 13.80 -2.73 -26.28
CA VAL A 300 14.36 -2.65 -24.91
C VAL A 300 15.67 -1.87 -24.92
N ASN A 301 16.61 -2.23 -25.79
CA ASN A 301 17.92 -1.57 -25.89
C ASN A 301 17.82 -0.11 -26.38
N LYS A 302 16.92 0.18 -27.33
CA LYS A 302 16.68 1.56 -27.78
C LYS A 302 16.12 2.41 -26.65
N LEU A 303 15.09 1.93 -25.95
CA LEU A 303 14.45 2.66 -24.86
C LEU A 303 15.44 2.93 -23.72
N PHE A 304 16.23 1.92 -23.34
CA PHE A 304 17.25 2.05 -22.29
C PHE A 304 18.33 3.10 -22.62
N ARG A 305 18.68 3.29 -23.89
CA ARG A 305 19.62 4.33 -24.34
C ARG A 305 19.01 5.74 -24.33
N LEU A 306 17.69 5.84 -24.46
CA LEU A 306 16.97 7.11 -24.47
C LEU A 306 16.66 7.64 -23.07
N MET A 307 16.82 6.81 -22.03
CA MET A 307 16.56 7.20 -20.66
C MET A 307 17.65 8.18 -20.15
N PRO A 308 17.28 9.34 -19.56
CA PRO A 308 18.23 10.36 -19.14
C PRO A 308 19.19 9.88 -18.03
N GLN A 309 18.69 9.02 -17.13
CA GLN A 309 19.45 8.34 -16.09
C GLN A 309 18.86 6.95 -15.89
N ASN A 310 19.74 5.95 -15.89
CA ASN A 310 19.35 4.56 -15.61
C ASN A 310 19.51 4.32 -14.13
N ASP A 311 18.38 4.28 -13.41
CA ASP A 311 18.35 3.92 -12.00
C ASP A 311 18.55 2.41 -11.80
N LEU A 312 18.77 2.00 -10.56
CA LEU A 312 18.99 0.59 -10.19
C LEU A 312 17.85 -0.31 -10.69
N VAL A 313 16.62 0.19 -10.70
CA VAL A 313 15.44 -0.55 -11.18
C VAL A 313 15.52 -0.81 -12.69
N ALA A 314 15.92 0.20 -13.49
CA ALA A 314 16.13 0.05 -14.93
C ALA A 314 17.18 -1.03 -15.23
N TRP A 315 18.34 -0.98 -14.56
CA TRP A 315 19.40 -1.97 -14.72
C TRP A 315 18.95 -3.39 -14.34
N ASN A 316 18.27 -3.53 -13.20
CA ASN A 316 17.75 -4.82 -12.74
C ASN A 316 16.73 -5.40 -13.72
N GLY A 317 15.83 -4.57 -14.25
CA GLY A 317 14.85 -4.98 -15.25
C GLY A 317 15.49 -5.46 -16.55
N MET A 318 16.50 -4.73 -17.04
CA MET A 318 17.24 -5.08 -18.26
C MET A 318 17.99 -6.41 -18.10
N ILE A 319 18.77 -6.55 -17.02
CA ILE A 319 19.55 -7.77 -16.75
C ILE A 319 18.62 -8.98 -16.61
N SER A 320 17.55 -8.85 -15.81
CA SER A 320 16.55 -9.92 -15.65
C SER A 320 15.86 -10.29 -16.97
N GLY A 321 15.53 -9.28 -17.80
CA GLY A 321 14.94 -9.48 -19.11
C GLY A 321 15.86 -10.25 -20.07
N CYS A 322 17.14 -9.89 -20.14
CA CYS A 322 18.14 -10.60 -20.95
C CYS A 322 18.31 -12.05 -20.47
N VAL A 323 18.42 -12.28 -19.16
CA VAL A 323 18.54 -13.64 -18.58
C VAL A 323 17.31 -14.50 -18.91
N GLN A 324 16.09 -13.97 -18.72
CA GLN A 324 14.84 -14.70 -19.03
C GLN A 324 14.70 -15.04 -20.52
N ASN A 325 15.30 -14.25 -21.40
CA ASN A 325 15.27 -14.46 -22.85
C ASN A 325 16.47 -15.27 -23.38
N GLY A 326 17.33 -15.79 -22.50
CA GLY A 326 18.51 -16.58 -22.89
C GLY A 326 19.62 -15.74 -23.52
N LEU A 327 19.57 -14.41 -23.42
CA LEU A 327 20.54 -13.47 -24.00
C LEU A 327 21.68 -13.23 -23.01
N LYS A 328 22.44 -14.30 -22.73
CA LYS A 328 23.50 -14.31 -21.71
C LYS A 328 24.55 -13.22 -21.94
N GLU A 329 25.09 -13.10 -23.15
CA GLU A 329 26.15 -12.13 -23.46
C GLU A 329 25.68 -10.68 -23.25
N GLU A 330 24.42 -10.38 -23.60
CA GLU A 330 23.84 -9.05 -23.35
C GLU A 330 23.66 -8.79 -21.86
N ALA A 331 23.25 -9.80 -21.08
CA ALA A 331 23.13 -9.67 -19.62
C ALA A 331 24.49 -9.37 -18.97
N ILE A 332 25.56 -10.01 -19.46
CA ILE A 332 26.94 -9.78 -18.99
C ILE A 332 27.40 -8.35 -19.33
N ASP A 333 27.20 -7.90 -20.57
CA ASP A 333 27.50 -6.51 -20.98
C ASP A 333 26.79 -5.49 -20.09
N LEU A 334 25.49 -5.70 -19.86
CA LEU A 334 24.68 -4.83 -19.00
C LEU A 334 25.17 -4.80 -17.56
N PHE A 335 25.55 -5.95 -16.98
CA PHE A 335 26.08 -6.03 -15.63
C PHE A 335 27.40 -5.26 -15.46
N TYR A 336 28.31 -5.34 -16.44
CA TYR A 336 29.55 -4.55 -16.41
C TYR A 336 29.30 -3.07 -16.66
N ARG A 337 28.40 -2.72 -17.58
CA ARG A 337 28.03 -1.32 -17.85
C ARG A 337 27.38 -0.67 -16.64
N MET A 338 26.52 -1.38 -15.91
CA MET A 338 25.95 -0.94 -14.64
C MET A 338 27.05 -0.51 -13.65
N GLN A 339 28.04 -1.38 -13.42
CA GLN A 339 29.17 -1.10 -12.53
C GLN A 339 30.02 0.07 -13.02
N SER A 340 30.33 0.13 -14.32
CA SER A 340 31.11 1.22 -14.91
C SER A 340 30.40 2.58 -14.84
N SER A 341 29.06 2.57 -14.77
CA SER A 341 28.23 3.75 -14.59
C SER A 341 28.13 4.18 -13.11
N GLY A 342 28.86 3.54 -12.21
CA GLY A 342 28.86 3.83 -10.77
C GLY A 342 27.66 3.26 -10.01
N VAL A 343 26.78 2.51 -10.66
CA VAL A 343 25.63 1.86 -10.01
C VAL A 343 26.07 0.51 -9.47
N LYS A 344 25.95 0.30 -8.15
CA LYS A 344 26.34 -0.97 -7.51
C LYS A 344 25.21 -2.01 -7.63
N PRO A 345 25.49 -3.22 -8.15
CA PRO A 345 24.59 -4.36 -8.07
C PRO A 345 24.10 -4.63 -6.65
N ASP A 346 22.81 -4.90 -6.50
CA ASP A 346 22.19 -5.28 -5.24
C ASP A 346 21.77 -6.77 -5.23
N SER A 347 21.15 -7.22 -4.14
CA SER A 347 20.66 -8.60 -4.02
C SER A 347 19.72 -8.98 -5.17
N ILE A 348 18.89 -8.04 -5.61
CA ILE A 348 17.92 -8.25 -6.69
C ILE A 348 18.66 -8.42 -8.04
N THR A 349 19.63 -7.55 -8.34
CA THR A 349 20.47 -7.66 -9.53
C THR A 349 21.08 -9.05 -9.61
N LEU A 350 21.75 -9.47 -8.54
CA LEU A 350 22.53 -10.71 -8.50
C LEU A 350 21.65 -11.95 -8.54
N THR A 351 20.53 -11.94 -7.82
CA THR A 351 19.54 -13.03 -7.87
C THR A 351 19.03 -13.25 -9.29
N SER A 352 18.77 -12.16 -10.03
CA SER A 352 18.29 -12.25 -11.41
C SER A 352 19.39 -12.56 -12.43
N PHE A 353 20.63 -12.21 -12.14
CA PHE A 353 21.78 -12.37 -13.02
C PHE A 353 22.39 -13.78 -12.94
N LEU A 354 22.56 -14.31 -11.72
CA LEU A 354 23.16 -15.61 -11.45
C LEU A 354 22.67 -16.75 -12.38
N PRO A 355 21.36 -16.90 -12.67
CA PRO A 355 20.87 -17.95 -13.58
C PRO A 355 21.51 -17.96 -14.98
N SER A 356 22.09 -16.85 -15.47
CA SER A 356 22.82 -16.83 -16.75
C SER A 356 24.11 -17.67 -16.75
N PHE A 357 24.56 -18.11 -15.58
CA PHE A 357 25.75 -18.97 -15.41
C PHE A 357 25.39 -20.38 -14.94
N SER A 358 24.12 -20.77 -15.06
CA SER A 358 23.64 -22.08 -14.60
C SER A 358 24.05 -23.25 -15.50
N ASP A 359 24.70 -22.99 -16.64
CA ASP A 359 25.30 -24.02 -17.50
C ASP A 359 26.57 -24.61 -16.84
N THR A 360 26.78 -25.92 -16.98
CA THR A 360 27.93 -26.65 -16.40
C THR A 360 29.29 -26.06 -16.78
N ALA A 361 29.39 -25.39 -17.93
CA ALA A 361 30.61 -24.77 -18.42
C ALA A 361 30.98 -23.44 -17.72
N CYS A 362 30.09 -22.91 -16.87
CA CYS A 362 30.15 -21.52 -16.41
C CYS A 362 30.33 -21.36 -14.89
N LEU A 363 30.67 -22.44 -14.19
CA LEU A 363 30.88 -22.42 -12.74
C LEU A 363 31.88 -21.35 -12.28
N LYS A 364 32.98 -21.15 -13.01
CA LYS A 364 34.00 -20.15 -12.67
C LYS A 364 33.43 -18.73 -12.60
N GLN A 365 32.55 -18.38 -13.54
CA GLN A 365 31.90 -17.07 -13.57
C GLN A 365 30.92 -16.93 -12.40
N GLY A 366 30.19 -18.00 -12.07
CA GLY A 366 29.37 -18.04 -10.85
C GLY A 366 30.18 -17.83 -9.56
N GLU A 367 31.38 -18.41 -9.48
CA GLU A 367 32.31 -18.22 -8.36
C GLU A 367 32.84 -16.78 -8.27
N GLU A 368 33.14 -16.14 -9.40
CA GLU A 368 33.52 -14.72 -9.44
C GLU A 368 32.40 -13.83 -8.90
N ILE A 369 31.15 -14.09 -9.28
CA ILE A 369 29.99 -13.34 -8.77
C ILE A 369 29.77 -13.62 -7.28
N HIS A 370 29.95 -14.86 -6.81
CA HIS A 370 29.86 -15.15 -5.38
C HIS A 370 30.97 -14.45 -4.59
N ALA A 371 32.20 -14.39 -5.10
CA ALA A 371 33.28 -13.62 -4.50
C ALA A 371 32.95 -12.11 -4.46
N TYR A 372 32.33 -11.58 -5.51
CA TYR A 372 31.84 -10.21 -5.56
C TYR A 372 30.81 -9.92 -4.44
N ILE A 373 29.84 -10.81 -4.25
CA ILE A 373 28.81 -10.71 -3.19
C ILE A 373 29.47 -10.57 -1.81
N LEU A 374 30.42 -11.46 -1.50
CA LEU A 374 31.13 -11.49 -0.23
C LEU A 374 31.99 -10.23 -0.04
N ARG A 375 32.75 -9.84 -1.06
CA ARG A 375 33.66 -8.68 -1.01
C ARG A 375 32.94 -7.36 -0.80
N ASN A 376 31.72 -7.23 -1.34
CA ASN A 376 30.92 -6.01 -1.23
C ASN A 376 29.93 -6.04 -0.05
N GLY A 377 29.94 -7.09 0.77
CA GLY A 377 29.06 -7.21 1.95
C GLY A 377 27.58 -7.25 1.60
N ILE A 378 27.22 -7.83 0.45
CA ILE A 378 25.82 -7.91 0.01
C ILE A 378 25.09 -8.94 0.87
N THR A 379 23.97 -8.55 1.46
CA THR A 379 23.17 -9.43 2.31
C THR A 379 22.57 -10.56 1.48
N ILE A 380 22.92 -11.80 1.81
CA ILE A 380 22.39 -13.00 1.16
C ILE A 380 21.02 -13.32 1.76
N ASP A 381 19.97 -12.85 1.09
CA ASP A 381 18.59 -13.23 1.39
C ASP A 381 18.26 -14.64 0.86
N ALA A 382 17.04 -15.11 1.11
CA ALA A 382 16.62 -16.45 0.72
C ALA A 382 16.64 -16.68 -0.81
N PHE A 383 16.33 -15.66 -1.61
CA PHE A 383 16.31 -15.77 -3.06
C PHE A 383 17.72 -15.83 -3.63
N LEU A 384 18.61 -14.95 -3.18
CA LEU A 384 20.02 -14.95 -3.59
C LEU A 384 20.71 -16.25 -3.16
N LYS A 385 20.40 -16.75 -1.96
CA LYS A 385 20.88 -18.04 -1.46
C LYS A 385 20.44 -19.20 -2.35
N SER A 386 19.17 -19.24 -2.73
CA SER A 386 18.64 -20.25 -3.64
C SER A 386 19.33 -20.21 -5.01
N ALA A 387 19.59 -19.01 -5.55
CA ALA A 387 20.27 -18.84 -6.83
C ALA A 387 21.74 -19.32 -6.79
N LEU A 388 22.46 -19.02 -5.70
CA LEU A 388 23.84 -19.51 -5.49
C LEU A 388 23.90 -21.04 -5.39
N ILE A 389 22.99 -21.64 -4.62
CA ILE A 389 22.87 -23.10 -4.49
C ILE A 389 22.63 -23.75 -5.86
N ASP A 390 21.70 -23.20 -6.65
CA ASP A 390 21.38 -23.72 -7.98
C ASP A 390 22.60 -23.72 -8.92
N ILE A 391 23.38 -22.63 -8.96
CA ILE A 391 24.62 -22.58 -9.76
C ILE A 391 25.63 -23.63 -9.31
N TYR A 392 25.88 -23.75 -8.01
CA TYR A 392 26.88 -24.69 -7.52
C TYR A 392 26.49 -26.14 -7.76
N LEU A 393 25.20 -26.48 -7.57
CA LEU A 393 24.70 -27.82 -7.85
C LEU A 393 24.72 -28.13 -9.35
N LYS A 394 24.32 -27.20 -10.22
CA LYS A 394 24.43 -27.40 -11.68
C LYS A 394 25.88 -27.46 -12.16
N GLY A 395 26.78 -26.72 -11.53
CA GLY A 395 28.22 -26.79 -11.77
C GLY A 395 28.91 -28.02 -11.14
N LYS A 396 28.15 -28.97 -10.56
CA LYS A 396 28.66 -30.17 -9.87
C LYS A 396 29.56 -29.91 -8.65
N ASN A 397 29.56 -28.69 -8.11
CA ASN A 397 30.27 -28.35 -6.88
C ASN A 397 29.33 -28.43 -5.66
N VAL A 398 28.91 -29.65 -5.35
CA VAL A 398 27.94 -29.95 -4.29
C VAL A 398 28.41 -29.47 -2.91
N HIS A 399 29.70 -29.56 -2.64
CA HIS A 399 30.29 -29.13 -1.37
C HIS A 399 30.15 -27.62 -1.15
N MET A 400 30.32 -26.79 -2.18
CA MET A 400 30.07 -25.34 -2.04
C MET A 400 28.58 -25.03 -1.89
N ALA A 401 27.70 -25.77 -2.56
CA ALA A 401 26.25 -25.62 -2.35
C ALA A 401 25.85 -25.91 -0.89
N GLN A 402 26.41 -26.96 -0.28
CA GLN A 402 26.22 -27.27 1.14
C GLN A 402 26.73 -26.14 2.05
N LYS A 403 27.93 -25.61 1.80
CA LYS A 403 28.45 -24.46 2.58
C LYS A 403 27.55 -23.24 2.50
N VAL A 404 27.03 -22.92 1.30
CA VAL A 404 26.08 -21.82 1.13
C VAL A 404 24.78 -22.11 1.89
N PHE A 405 24.27 -23.34 1.83
CA PHE A 405 23.10 -23.77 2.59
C PHE A 405 23.28 -23.60 4.11
N GLU A 406 24.45 -23.98 4.64
CA GLU A 406 24.77 -23.93 6.08
C GLU A 406 25.09 -22.52 6.60
N SER A 407 25.41 -21.57 5.72
CA SER A 407 25.83 -20.20 6.09
C SER A 407 24.78 -19.37 6.85
N SER A 408 23.50 -19.81 6.91
CA SER A 408 22.45 -19.17 7.70
C SER A 408 21.43 -20.18 8.22
N ARG A 409 20.94 -19.97 9.46
CA ARG A 409 19.92 -20.80 10.13
C ARG A 409 18.50 -20.58 9.60
N THR A 410 18.23 -19.47 8.90
CA THR A 410 16.91 -19.22 8.29
C THR A 410 16.88 -19.88 6.92
N VAL A 411 16.15 -20.99 6.84
CA VAL A 411 15.97 -21.76 5.61
C VAL A 411 14.47 -21.85 5.35
N ASP A 412 14.03 -21.49 4.15
CA ASP A 412 12.64 -21.59 3.72
C ASP A 412 12.43 -22.79 2.81
N VAL A 413 11.17 -23.04 2.43
CA VAL A 413 10.80 -24.16 1.54
C VAL A 413 11.53 -24.07 0.19
N VAL A 414 11.82 -22.86 -0.29
CA VAL A 414 12.47 -22.62 -1.60
C VAL A 414 13.91 -23.12 -1.58
N ILE A 415 14.67 -22.78 -0.54
CA ILE A 415 16.06 -23.23 -0.40
C ILE A 415 16.15 -24.76 -0.27
N PHE A 416 15.28 -25.38 0.53
CA PHE A 416 15.21 -26.85 0.62
C PHE A 416 14.87 -27.49 -0.73
N SER A 417 13.91 -26.92 -1.46
CA SER A 417 13.53 -27.40 -2.79
C SER A 417 14.72 -27.33 -3.77
N ALA A 418 15.50 -26.25 -3.73
CA ALA A 418 16.69 -26.08 -4.56
C ALA A 418 17.75 -27.15 -4.25
N MET A 419 18.03 -27.42 -2.96
CA MET A 419 18.97 -28.48 -2.54
C MET A 419 18.51 -29.87 -2.99
N ILE A 420 17.24 -30.21 -2.76
CA ILE A 420 16.67 -31.50 -3.17
C ILE A 420 16.82 -31.70 -4.68
N SER A 421 16.41 -30.68 -5.46
CA SER A 421 16.47 -30.71 -6.92
C SER A 421 17.91 -30.90 -7.42
N GLY A 422 18.85 -30.16 -6.85
CA GLY A 422 20.24 -30.24 -7.27
C GLY A 422 20.98 -31.50 -6.76
N TYR A 423 20.58 -32.10 -5.64
CA TYR A 423 21.10 -33.42 -5.25
C TYR A 423 20.68 -34.51 -6.24
N VAL A 424 19.40 -34.52 -6.64
CA VAL A 424 18.89 -35.45 -7.65
C VAL A 424 19.60 -35.26 -8.98
N LEU A 425 19.81 -34.00 -9.41
CA LEU A 425 20.58 -33.66 -10.62
C LEU A 425 22.01 -34.24 -10.60
N ASN A 426 22.63 -34.33 -9.41
CA ASN A 426 23.97 -34.89 -9.23
C ASN A 426 23.98 -36.39 -8.91
N GLY A 427 22.83 -37.08 -8.97
CA GLY A 427 22.72 -38.52 -8.67
C GLY A 427 22.79 -38.85 -7.17
N LEU A 428 22.73 -37.85 -6.29
CA LEU A 428 22.83 -37.97 -4.83
C LEU A 428 21.45 -38.16 -4.20
N ASN A 429 20.73 -39.19 -4.63
CA ASN A 429 19.33 -39.43 -4.25
C ASN A 429 19.14 -39.64 -2.73
N HIS A 430 20.13 -40.24 -2.06
CA HIS A 430 20.08 -40.42 -0.60
C HIS A 430 20.13 -39.07 0.13
N ASP A 431 21.01 -38.16 -0.28
CA ASP A 431 21.13 -36.82 0.31
C ASP A 431 19.87 -35.98 0.03
N ALA A 432 19.27 -36.12 -1.17
CA ALA A 432 17.98 -35.51 -1.48
C ALA A 432 16.85 -35.96 -0.53
N LEU A 433 16.77 -37.27 -0.23
CA LEU A 433 15.81 -37.82 0.72
C LEU A 433 16.06 -37.32 2.15
N GLN A 434 17.33 -37.22 2.55
CA GLN A 434 17.70 -36.68 3.86
C GLN A 434 17.29 -35.21 3.99
N MET A 435 17.51 -34.39 2.95
CA MET A 435 17.06 -33.00 2.92
C MET A 435 15.54 -32.87 2.99
N PHE A 436 14.80 -33.75 2.31
CA PHE A 436 13.34 -33.76 2.37
C PHE A 436 12.82 -34.10 3.78
N ARG A 437 13.46 -35.05 4.47
CA ARG A 437 13.11 -35.35 5.88
C ARG A 437 13.32 -34.13 6.77
N GLN A 438 14.45 -33.44 6.62
CA GLN A 438 14.73 -32.21 7.36
C GLN A 438 13.71 -31.08 7.08
N LEU A 439 13.22 -30.97 5.83
CA LEU A 439 12.14 -30.03 5.49
C LEU A 439 10.84 -30.35 6.25
N VAL A 440 10.47 -31.62 6.37
CA VAL A 440 9.27 -32.04 7.10
C VAL A 440 9.44 -31.81 8.61
N ASP A 441 10.61 -32.13 9.16
CA ASP A 441 10.91 -31.97 10.59
C ASP A 441 10.89 -30.50 11.04
N THR A 442 11.21 -29.56 10.13
CA THR A 442 11.14 -28.11 10.38
C THR A 442 9.71 -27.55 10.35
N LYS A 443 8.68 -28.40 10.19
CA LYS A 443 7.24 -28.03 10.07
C LYS A 443 6.93 -27.10 8.89
N LEU A 444 7.83 -27.03 7.91
CA LEU A 444 7.59 -26.33 6.67
C LEU A 444 6.79 -27.23 5.72
N LYS A 445 5.78 -26.68 5.04
CA LYS A 445 4.96 -27.45 4.11
C LYS A 445 5.71 -27.61 2.78
N PRO A 446 6.02 -28.84 2.33
CA PRO A 446 6.68 -29.04 1.04
C PRO A 446 5.83 -28.48 -0.12
N ASN A 447 6.48 -27.85 -1.09
CA ASN A 447 5.83 -27.38 -2.32
C ASN A 447 5.77 -28.52 -3.36
N SER A 448 5.05 -28.27 -4.46
CA SER A 448 4.90 -29.24 -5.56
C SER A 448 6.24 -29.65 -6.18
N VAL A 449 7.23 -28.75 -6.21
CA VAL A 449 8.55 -28.99 -6.78
C VAL A 449 9.37 -29.96 -5.92
N ALA A 450 9.41 -29.74 -4.60
CA ALA A 450 10.09 -30.64 -3.67
C ALA A 450 9.47 -32.05 -3.67
N LEU A 451 8.14 -32.15 -3.79
CA LEU A 451 7.45 -33.43 -3.87
C LEU A 451 7.73 -34.15 -5.19
N ALA A 452 7.72 -33.43 -6.32
CA ALA A 452 7.97 -34.01 -7.64
C ALA A 452 9.38 -34.57 -7.78
N ASN A 453 10.39 -33.89 -7.21
CA ASN A 453 11.79 -34.28 -7.36
C ASN A 453 12.23 -35.45 -6.45
N VAL A 454 11.46 -35.76 -5.40
CA VAL A 454 11.77 -36.88 -4.48
C VAL A 454 11.11 -38.19 -4.93
N LEU A 455 10.07 -38.12 -5.76
CA LEU A 455 9.40 -39.29 -6.31
C LEU A 455 10.21 -39.83 -7.50
N PRO A 456 10.50 -41.15 -7.57
CA PRO A 456 11.22 -41.71 -8.71
C PRO A 456 10.43 -41.47 -10.00
N HIS A 457 11.11 -40.96 -11.04
CA HIS A 457 10.56 -40.95 -12.39
C HIS A 457 10.35 -42.42 -12.82
N SER A 458 9.09 -42.82 -12.90
CA SER A 458 8.64 -44.15 -13.36
C SER A 458 9.05 -44.44 -14.79
#